data_AF-A0A3N5IKU8-F1
#
_entry.id   AF-A0A3N5IKU8-F1
#
_cell.length_a   1.000
_cell.length_b   1.000
_cell.length_c   1.000
_cell.angle_alpha   90.00
_cell.angle_beta   90.00
_cell.angle_gamma   90.00
#
_symmetry.space_group_name_H-M   'P 1'
#
loop_
_entity.id
_entity.type
_entity.pdbx_description
1 polymer ?
#
loop_
_entity_poly.entity_id
_entity_poly.type
_entity_poly.pdbx_seq_one_letter_code
_entity_poly.pdbx_strand_id
1 'polypeptide(L)'
;MIRQAALYFATADDVHAAHLPVVGRPVAFRAIVAAVRAGVRRVAVPAALRSPELDAALATSPSARAAVAWCDSPGALASEPVLLLPAAALAAASGLGRLLQAPAGRVLAESQATDTPALTVGGASLASMHAALVAGSPIGDLLACELKARDVAAVHGHSWFVRVSDASAAAEAEARLWRELGSPIDTRLDVAVHRRLSRGVTRAAIARGVSPNGITLLSGVIGLAAAAAVARGDAAALAGGLVL
;
A
#
# COMPACT_ATOMS: atom_id res chain seq x y z
N MET A 1 17.70 -9.32 -9.50
CA MET A 1 16.87 -8.38 -8.72
C MET A 1 15.50 -8.31 -9.38
N ILE A 2 14.43 -8.56 -8.63
CA ILE A 2 13.05 -8.57 -9.14
C ILE A 2 12.59 -7.13 -9.33
N ARG A 3 12.15 -6.77 -10.54
CA ARG A 3 11.78 -5.39 -10.92
C ARG A 3 10.32 -5.21 -11.27
N GLN A 4 9.57 -6.31 -11.39
CA GLN A 4 8.15 -6.31 -11.69
C GLN A 4 7.34 -6.99 -10.59
N ALA A 5 6.09 -6.56 -10.44
CA ALA A 5 5.07 -7.23 -9.64
C ALA A 5 3.83 -7.49 -10.50
N ALA A 6 3.01 -8.45 -10.10
CA ALA A 6 1.69 -8.67 -10.64
C ALA A 6 0.70 -8.75 -9.47
N LEU A 7 -0.39 -7.98 -9.58
CA LEU A 7 -1.53 -8.19 -8.70
C LEU A 7 -2.29 -9.44 -9.15
N TYR A 8 -2.70 -10.26 -8.19
CA TYR A 8 -3.46 -11.46 -8.47
C TYR A 8 -4.69 -11.57 -7.56
N PHE A 9 -5.66 -12.37 -8.01
CA PHE A 9 -6.81 -12.76 -7.22
C PHE A 9 -6.62 -14.20 -6.75
N ALA A 10 -6.77 -14.47 -5.47
CA ALA A 10 -6.84 -15.83 -4.95
C ALA A 10 -8.24 -16.41 -5.17
N THR A 11 -9.28 -15.60 -4.94
CA THR A 11 -10.69 -15.95 -5.19
C THR A 11 -11.39 -14.88 -6.03
N ALA A 12 -12.58 -15.17 -6.56
CA ALA A 12 -13.36 -14.20 -7.33
C ALA A 12 -13.77 -12.98 -6.48
N ASP A 13 -13.98 -13.17 -5.17
CA ASP A 13 -14.38 -12.11 -4.23
C ASP A 13 -13.28 -11.05 -4.03
N ASP A 14 -12.03 -11.39 -4.32
CA ASP A 14 -10.91 -10.47 -4.18
C ASP A 14 -11.04 -9.25 -5.11
N VAL A 15 -11.81 -9.34 -6.20
CA VAL A 15 -12.10 -8.17 -7.05
C VAL A 15 -12.85 -7.12 -6.23
N HIS A 16 -13.94 -7.52 -5.58
CA HIS A 16 -14.73 -6.62 -4.73
C HIS A 16 -13.90 -6.13 -3.55
N ALA A 17 -13.19 -7.04 -2.88
CA ALA A 17 -12.40 -6.69 -1.71
C ALA A 17 -11.23 -5.73 -2.02
N ALA A 18 -10.64 -5.84 -3.22
CA ALA A 18 -9.61 -4.93 -3.70
C ALA A 18 -10.11 -3.49 -3.93
N HIS A 19 -11.42 -3.30 -4.13
CA HIS A 19 -12.06 -1.98 -4.22
C HIS A 19 -12.44 -1.38 -2.87
N LEU A 20 -12.41 -2.17 -1.78
CA LEU A 20 -12.77 -1.65 -0.46
C LEU A 20 -11.87 -0.48 -0.05
N PRO A 21 -12.42 0.55 0.60
CA PRO A 21 -11.64 1.69 1.04
C PRO A 21 -10.87 1.35 2.32
N VAL A 22 -9.58 1.63 2.31
CA VAL A 22 -8.73 1.70 3.50
C VAL A 22 -8.17 3.12 3.57
N VAL A 23 -8.44 3.87 4.64
CA VAL A 23 -8.06 5.30 4.77
C VAL A 23 -8.38 6.09 3.48
N GLY A 24 -9.63 5.97 2.99
CA GLY A 24 -10.14 6.70 1.84
C GLY A 24 -9.56 6.33 0.46
N ARG A 25 -8.81 5.23 0.33
CA ARG A 25 -8.26 4.76 -0.96
C ARG A 25 -8.52 3.26 -1.15
N PRO A 26 -8.72 2.77 -2.38
CA PRO A 26 -8.89 1.33 -2.64
C PRO A 26 -7.71 0.50 -2.14
N VAL A 27 -7.98 -0.72 -1.67
CA VAL A 27 -6.94 -1.69 -1.29
C VAL A 27 -5.95 -1.94 -2.44
N ALA A 28 -6.45 -2.12 -3.66
CA ALA A 28 -5.62 -2.30 -4.86
C ALA A 28 -4.60 -1.16 -5.05
N PHE A 29 -5.02 0.09 -4.85
CA PHE A 29 -4.11 1.23 -4.93
C PHE A 29 -2.97 1.13 -3.90
N ARG A 30 -3.28 0.69 -2.69
CA ARG A 30 -2.30 0.52 -1.62
C ARG A 30 -1.34 -0.62 -1.90
N ALA A 31 -1.81 -1.73 -2.46
CA ALA A 31 -0.97 -2.82 -2.91
C ALA A 31 0.02 -2.34 -3.98
N ILE A 32 -0.44 -1.56 -4.97
CA ILE A 32 0.42 -0.94 -6.00
C ILE A 32 1.48 -0.03 -5.36
N VAL A 33 1.07 0.89 -4.49
CA VAL A 33 1.99 1.81 -3.82
C VAL A 33 3.01 1.06 -2.96
N ALA A 34 2.60 0.01 -2.25
CA ALA A 34 3.49 -0.82 -1.45
C ALA A 34 4.55 -1.50 -2.32
N ALA A 35 4.16 -2.09 -3.46
CA ALA A 35 5.09 -2.70 -4.41
C ALA A 35 6.07 -1.67 -4.98
N VAL A 36 5.59 -0.50 -5.41
CA VAL A 36 6.45 0.58 -5.94
C VAL A 36 7.44 1.07 -4.87
N ARG A 37 6.99 1.29 -3.63
CA ARG A 37 7.85 1.69 -2.52
C ARG A 37 8.86 0.60 -2.13
N ALA A 38 8.54 -0.66 -2.36
CA ALA A 38 9.45 -1.78 -2.16
C ALA A 38 10.56 -1.86 -3.23
N GLY A 39 10.46 -1.08 -4.32
CA GLY A 39 11.46 -1.00 -5.39
C GLY A 39 11.01 -1.58 -6.73
N VAL A 40 9.74 -1.99 -6.86
CA VAL A 40 9.17 -2.46 -8.13
C VAL A 40 9.00 -1.29 -9.08
N ARG A 41 9.38 -1.49 -10.35
CA ARG A 41 9.27 -0.47 -11.41
C ARG A 41 8.03 -0.62 -12.27
N ARG A 42 7.50 -1.84 -12.39
CA ARG A 42 6.30 -2.16 -13.17
C ARG A 42 5.37 -3.07 -12.38
N VAL A 43 4.09 -2.72 -12.32
CA VAL A 43 3.05 -3.51 -11.65
C VAL A 43 2.01 -3.89 -12.69
N ALA A 44 1.91 -5.18 -13.01
CA ALA A 44 0.85 -5.71 -13.85
C ALA A 44 -0.46 -5.74 -13.04
N VAL A 45 -1.49 -5.06 -13.55
CA VAL A 45 -2.78 -4.88 -12.86
C VAL A 45 -3.90 -5.48 -13.72
N PRO A 46 -4.69 -6.44 -13.19
CA PRO A 46 -5.86 -6.97 -13.88
C PRO A 46 -6.84 -5.87 -14.30
N ALA A 47 -7.36 -5.96 -15.53
CA ALA A 47 -8.31 -4.97 -16.05
C ALA A 47 -9.61 -4.90 -15.23
N ALA A 48 -9.97 -5.99 -14.54
CA ALA A 48 -11.11 -6.05 -13.62
C ALA A 48 -11.02 -5.05 -12.46
N LEU A 49 -9.83 -4.53 -12.14
CA LEU A 49 -9.64 -3.50 -11.11
C LEU A 49 -9.84 -2.07 -11.62
N ARG A 50 -10.09 -1.85 -12.92
CA ARG A 50 -10.37 -0.52 -13.45
C ARG A 50 -11.66 0.01 -12.83
N SER A 51 -11.56 1.08 -12.05
CA SER A 51 -12.71 1.79 -11.51
C SER A 51 -12.39 3.29 -11.41
N PRO A 52 -13.41 4.16 -11.40
CA PRO A 52 -13.22 5.59 -11.21
C PRO A 52 -12.44 5.93 -9.94
N GLU A 53 -12.63 5.17 -8.86
CA GLU A 53 -11.95 5.37 -7.58
C GLU A 53 -10.47 5.02 -7.66
N LEU A 54 -10.12 3.92 -8.35
CA LEU A 54 -8.73 3.54 -8.55
C LEU A 54 -8.03 4.53 -9.49
N ASP A 55 -8.68 4.95 -10.57
CA ASP A 55 -8.14 5.94 -11.50
C ASP A 55 -7.89 7.29 -10.80
N ALA A 56 -8.84 7.75 -9.99
CA ALA A 56 -8.69 8.95 -9.18
C ALA A 56 -7.55 8.80 -8.14
N ALA A 57 -7.38 7.62 -7.55
CA ALA A 57 -6.26 7.35 -6.65
C ALA A 57 -4.91 7.38 -7.37
N LEU A 58 -4.79 6.72 -8.52
CA LEU A 58 -3.59 6.71 -9.36
C LEU A 58 -3.22 8.11 -9.84
N ALA A 59 -4.20 8.94 -10.18
CA ALA A 59 -3.97 10.33 -10.57
C ALA A 59 -3.25 11.15 -9.49
N THR A 60 -3.42 10.80 -8.21
CA THR A 60 -2.73 11.48 -7.09
C THR A 60 -1.29 11.00 -6.85
N SER A 61 -0.84 9.95 -7.53
CA SER A 61 0.51 9.40 -7.38
C SER A 61 1.18 9.17 -8.74
N PRO A 62 1.98 10.14 -9.24
CA PRO A 62 2.67 10.02 -10.52
C PRO A 62 3.54 8.76 -10.61
N SER A 63 4.20 8.37 -9.51
CA SER A 63 5.04 7.17 -9.46
C SER A 63 4.23 5.88 -9.56
N ALA A 64 3.08 5.79 -8.87
CA ALA A 64 2.21 4.62 -8.98
C ALA A 64 1.61 4.53 -10.39
N ARG A 65 1.09 5.65 -10.92
CA ARG A 65 0.54 5.72 -12.28
C ARG A 65 1.55 5.32 -13.35
N ALA A 66 2.80 5.76 -13.22
CA ALA A 66 3.87 5.40 -14.17
C ALA A 66 4.29 3.92 -14.07
N ALA A 67 4.10 3.28 -12.92
CA ALA A 67 4.45 1.87 -12.72
C ALA A 67 3.35 0.91 -13.18
N VAL A 68 2.09 1.33 -13.22
CA VAL A 68 0.96 0.47 -13.62
C VAL A 68 1.03 0.09 -15.09
N ALA A 69 0.94 -1.20 -15.36
CA ALA A 69 0.72 -1.78 -16.67
C ALA A 69 -0.55 -2.63 -16.63
N TRP A 70 -1.57 -2.26 -17.40
CA TRP A 70 -2.84 -2.97 -17.41
C TRP A 70 -2.73 -4.27 -18.20
N CYS A 71 -3.23 -5.37 -17.65
CA CYS A 71 -3.11 -6.70 -18.26
C CYS A 71 -3.86 -6.88 -19.59
N ASP A 72 -4.76 -5.97 -19.94
CA ASP A 72 -5.39 -5.90 -21.28
C ASP A 72 -4.39 -5.46 -22.39
N SER A 73 -3.21 -4.97 -22.01
CA SER A 73 -2.19 -4.49 -22.91
C SER A 73 -1.12 -5.57 -23.15
N PRO A 74 -0.73 -5.85 -24.42
CA PRO A 74 0.37 -6.75 -24.73
C PRO A 74 1.66 -6.36 -24.00
N GLY A 75 2.32 -7.33 -23.37
CA GLY A 75 3.57 -7.09 -22.63
C GLY A 75 3.41 -6.37 -21.29
N ALA A 76 2.19 -6.31 -20.72
CA ALA A 76 1.97 -5.79 -19.37
C ALA A 76 2.76 -6.58 -18.32
N LEU A 77 2.89 -7.89 -18.51
CA LEU A 77 3.63 -8.81 -17.66
C LEU A 77 4.75 -9.46 -18.49
N ALA A 78 6.00 -9.22 -18.14
CA ALA A 78 7.15 -9.81 -18.84
C ALA A 78 7.48 -11.21 -18.29
N SER A 79 8.17 -12.04 -19.08
CA SER A 79 8.63 -13.38 -18.66
C SER A 79 9.87 -13.33 -17.75
N GLU A 80 9.93 -12.37 -16.83
CA GLU A 80 11.00 -12.21 -15.83
C GLU A 80 10.50 -12.63 -14.44
N PRO A 81 11.39 -12.88 -13.47
CA PRO A 81 10.97 -13.07 -12.08
C PRO A 81 10.07 -11.94 -11.59
N VAL A 82 8.96 -12.29 -10.94
CA VAL A 82 7.89 -11.36 -10.54
C VAL A 82 7.50 -11.54 -9.09
N LEU A 83 7.17 -10.44 -8.42
CA LEU A 83 6.45 -10.45 -7.15
C LEU A 83 4.96 -10.64 -7.41
N LEU A 84 4.40 -11.77 -7.01
CA LEU A 84 2.96 -11.96 -6.93
C LEU A 84 2.46 -11.38 -5.61
N LEU A 85 1.57 -10.39 -5.70
CA LEU A 85 0.96 -9.71 -4.56
C LEU A 85 -0.55 -9.83 -4.66
N PRO A 86 -1.27 -10.26 -3.61
CA PRO A 86 -2.73 -10.32 -3.68
C PRO A 86 -3.30 -8.91 -3.85
N ALA A 87 -4.25 -8.76 -4.77
CA ALA A 87 -4.91 -7.49 -5.04
C ALA A 87 -5.71 -6.99 -3.83
N ALA A 88 -6.22 -7.92 -3.02
CA ALA A 88 -7.00 -7.68 -1.80
C ALA A 88 -6.16 -7.80 -0.52
N ALA A 89 -4.89 -7.35 -0.55
CA ALA A 89 -4.04 -7.36 0.63
C ALA A 89 -3.19 -6.09 0.76
N LEU A 90 -2.82 -5.76 2.00
CA LEU A 90 -1.86 -4.73 2.32
C LEU A 90 -0.62 -5.35 2.97
N ALA A 91 0.54 -4.91 2.52
CA ALA A 91 1.83 -5.29 3.06
C ALA A 91 2.67 -4.03 3.31
N ALA A 92 3.52 -4.07 4.33
CA ALA A 92 4.52 -3.04 4.51
C ALA A 92 5.56 -3.10 3.38
N ALA A 93 5.90 -1.95 2.81
CA ALA A 93 6.88 -1.85 1.73
C ALA A 93 8.27 -2.36 2.13
N SER A 94 8.64 -2.25 3.41
CA SER A 94 9.89 -2.78 3.95
C SER A 94 9.96 -4.32 3.90
N GLY A 95 8.86 -5.00 4.24
CA GLY A 95 8.76 -6.46 4.16
C GLY A 95 8.81 -6.95 2.72
N LEU A 96 8.06 -6.30 1.82
CA LEU A 96 8.15 -6.58 0.39
C LEU A 96 9.55 -6.31 -0.16
N GLY A 97 10.21 -5.24 0.29
CA GLY A 97 11.58 -4.91 -0.09
C GLY A 97 12.56 -6.03 0.28
N ARG A 98 12.46 -6.58 1.49
CA ARG A 98 13.28 -7.74 1.91
C ARG A 98 13.00 -8.97 1.05
N LEU A 99 11.73 -9.24 0.76
CA LEU A 99 11.35 -10.34 -0.13
C LEU A 99 11.95 -10.18 -1.54
N LEU A 100 11.98 -8.96 -2.09
CA LEU A 100 12.54 -8.66 -3.41
C LEU A 100 14.08 -8.79 -3.48
N GLN A 101 14.76 -8.67 -2.33
CA GLN A 101 16.22 -8.88 -2.23
C GLN A 101 16.59 -10.37 -2.06
N ALA A 102 15.63 -11.21 -1.66
CA ALA A 102 15.85 -12.64 -1.60
C ALA A 102 15.88 -13.27 -3.01
N PRO A 103 16.44 -14.48 -3.17
CA PRO A 103 16.31 -15.26 -4.40
C PRO A 103 14.83 -15.42 -4.80
N ALA A 104 14.56 -15.53 -6.10
CA ALA A 104 13.20 -15.85 -6.56
C ALA A 104 12.76 -17.22 -6.04
N GLY A 105 11.45 -17.41 -5.85
CA GLY A 105 10.92 -18.63 -5.22
C GLY A 105 10.95 -18.53 -3.70
N ARG A 106 10.50 -17.37 -3.17
CA ARG A 106 10.39 -17.13 -1.73
C ARG A 106 9.01 -16.56 -1.42
N VAL A 107 8.50 -16.85 -0.23
CA VAL A 107 7.22 -16.35 0.26
C VAL A 107 7.44 -15.45 1.47
N LEU A 108 6.69 -14.36 1.58
CA LEU A 108 6.69 -13.52 2.76
C LEU A 108 6.04 -14.29 3.92
N ALA A 109 6.81 -14.54 4.99
CA ALA A 109 6.36 -15.33 6.13
C ALA A 109 5.03 -14.81 6.71
N GLU A 110 4.90 -13.48 6.82
CA GLU A 110 3.73 -12.83 7.41
C GLU A 110 2.46 -12.94 6.56
N SER A 111 2.58 -13.33 5.28
CA SER A 111 1.43 -13.57 4.40
C SER A 111 0.93 -15.01 4.40
N GLN A 112 1.73 -15.97 4.90
CA GLN A 112 1.39 -17.40 4.80
C GLN A 112 0.12 -17.77 5.56
N ALA A 113 -0.14 -17.14 6.69
CA ALA A 113 -1.31 -17.41 7.52
C ALA A 113 -2.64 -16.92 6.93
N THR A 114 -2.62 -16.29 5.74
CA THR A 114 -3.80 -15.64 5.14
C THR A 114 -4.42 -16.41 3.98
N ASP A 115 -3.83 -17.56 3.60
CA ASP A 115 -4.14 -18.33 2.38
C ASP A 115 -3.97 -17.53 1.07
N THR A 116 -3.48 -16.29 1.14
CA THR A 116 -3.16 -15.43 -0.01
C THR A 116 -1.74 -14.89 0.12
N PRO A 117 -0.73 -15.72 -0.14
CA PRO A 117 0.64 -15.34 0.12
C PRO A 117 1.15 -14.27 -0.86
N ALA A 118 2.00 -13.37 -0.37
CA ALA A 118 2.86 -12.56 -1.20
C ALA A 118 4.18 -13.32 -1.43
N LEU A 119 4.58 -13.51 -2.68
CA LEU A 119 5.71 -14.37 -3.02
C LEU A 119 6.40 -13.93 -4.31
N THR A 120 7.63 -14.39 -4.49
CA THR A 120 8.38 -14.20 -5.72
C THR A 120 8.37 -15.50 -6.51
N VAL A 121 8.09 -15.42 -7.80
CA VAL A 121 8.12 -16.57 -8.70
C VAL A 121 9.10 -16.34 -9.85
N GLY A 122 9.78 -17.41 -10.26
CA GLY A 122 10.66 -17.40 -11.43
C GLY A 122 9.89 -17.58 -12.74
N GLY A 123 10.58 -17.45 -13.88
CA GLY A 123 9.97 -17.51 -15.21
C GLY A 123 9.18 -18.80 -15.50
N ALA A 124 9.63 -19.95 -15.01
CA ALA A 124 8.94 -21.23 -15.23
C ALA A 124 7.57 -21.30 -14.53
N SER A 125 7.49 -20.95 -13.25
CA SER A 125 6.21 -20.85 -12.52
C SER A 125 5.35 -19.71 -13.06
N LEU A 126 5.96 -18.60 -13.46
CA LEU A 126 5.21 -17.51 -14.08
C LEU A 126 4.53 -17.99 -15.38
N ALA A 127 5.20 -18.80 -16.20
CA ALA A 127 4.64 -19.32 -17.43
C ALA A 127 3.39 -20.17 -17.21
N SER A 128 3.33 -20.98 -16.15
CA SER A 128 2.15 -21.82 -15.84
C SER A 128 0.92 -20.99 -15.42
N MET A 129 1.13 -19.81 -14.82
CA MET A 129 0.06 -18.93 -14.35
C MET A 129 -0.21 -17.72 -15.26
N HIS A 130 0.62 -17.49 -16.29
CA HIS A 130 0.64 -16.25 -17.06
C HIS A 130 -0.73 -15.91 -17.68
N ALA A 131 -1.37 -16.89 -18.32
CA ALA A 131 -2.66 -16.70 -18.97
C ALA A 131 -3.74 -16.29 -17.95
N ALA A 132 -3.78 -16.94 -16.78
CA ALA A 132 -4.76 -16.64 -15.74
C ALA A 132 -4.51 -15.25 -15.11
N LEU A 133 -3.25 -14.88 -14.86
CA LEU A 133 -2.87 -13.55 -14.37
C LEU A 133 -3.29 -12.45 -15.35
N VAL A 134 -3.00 -12.63 -16.64
CA VAL A 134 -3.35 -11.66 -17.69
C VAL A 134 -4.87 -11.54 -17.85
N ALA A 135 -5.59 -12.66 -17.79
CA ALA A 135 -7.05 -12.68 -17.83
C ALA A 135 -7.71 -12.12 -16.56
N GLY A 136 -6.95 -11.88 -15.49
CA GLY A 136 -7.51 -11.51 -14.18
C GLY A 136 -8.38 -12.63 -13.58
N SER A 137 -8.09 -13.88 -13.89
CA SER A 137 -8.75 -15.03 -13.29
C SER A 137 -8.15 -15.34 -11.91
N PRO A 138 -8.93 -15.87 -10.96
CA PRO A 138 -8.39 -16.35 -9.70
C PRO A 138 -7.34 -17.45 -9.91
N ILE A 139 -6.20 -17.34 -9.23
CA ILE A 139 -5.08 -18.28 -9.31
C ILE A 139 -4.79 -18.99 -7.98
N GLY A 140 -5.65 -18.87 -6.97
CA GLY A 140 -5.42 -19.43 -5.63
C GLY A 140 -5.03 -20.91 -5.65
N ASP A 141 -5.79 -21.73 -6.39
CA ASP A 141 -5.54 -23.17 -6.50
C ASP A 141 -4.23 -23.48 -7.26
N LEU A 142 -3.99 -22.80 -8.37
CA LEU A 142 -2.75 -22.93 -9.14
C LEU A 142 -1.54 -22.57 -8.29
N LEU A 143 -1.65 -21.49 -7.52
CA LEU A 143 -0.62 -21.01 -6.62
C LEU A 143 -0.37 -21.98 -5.48
N ALA A 144 -1.42 -22.54 -4.88
CA ALA A 144 -1.32 -23.56 -3.83
C ALA A 144 -0.62 -24.83 -4.34
N CYS A 145 -0.92 -25.27 -5.56
CA CYS A 145 -0.23 -26.37 -6.21
C CYS A 145 1.26 -26.09 -6.43
N GLU A 146 1.61 -24.90 -6.95
CA GLU A 146 3.01 -24.49 -7.16
C GLU A 146 3.79 -24.41 -5.84
N LEU A 147 3.19 -23.85 -4.79
CA LEU A 147 3.80 -23.75 -3.46
C LEU A 147 4.10 -25.13 -2.87
N LYS A 148 3.15 -26.07 -2.97
CA LYS A 148 3.32 -27.46 -2.49
C LYS A 148 4.40 -28.20 -3.27
N ALA A 149 4.46 -28.00 -4.59
CA ALA A 149 5.41 -28.71 -5.45
C ALA A 149 6.87 -28.28 -5.27
N ARG A 150 7.12 -27.05 -4.78
CA ARG A 150 8.45 -26.41 -4.82
C ARG A 150 9.10 -26.16 -3.47
N ASP A 151 8.44 -26.50 -2.36
CA ASP A 151 8.90 -26.25 -0.99
C ASP A 151 9.44 -24.81 -0.81
N VAL A 152 8.56 -23.85 -1.04
CA VAL A 152 8.94 -22.42 -1.12
C VAL A 152 9.32 -21.90 0.27
N ALA A 153 10.61 -21.61 0.46
CA ALA A 153 11.12 -21.11 1.73
C ALA A 153 10.57 -19.71 2.09
N ALA A 154 10.33 -19.52 3.38
CA ALA A 154 9.85 -18.28 3.97
C ALA A 154 10.97 -17.24 4.13
N VAL A 155 10.65 -15.97 3.86
CA VAL A 155 11.47 -14.81 4.21
C VAL A 155 10.68 -13.96 5.20
N HIS A 156 11.30 -13.65 6.34
CA HIS A 156 10.70 -12.76 7.33
C HIS A 156 10.90 -11.31 6.92
N GLY A 157 9.79 -10.61 6.67
CA GLY A 157 9.81 -9.17 6.41
C GLY A 157 10.07 -8.36 7.67
N HIS A 158 9.80 -8.94 8.84
CA HIS A 158 9.70 -8.27 10.15
C HIS A 158 8.72 -7.11 10.10
N SER A 159 7.59 -7.33 9.45
CA SER A 159 6.58 -6.31 9.18
C SER A 159 5.20 -6.94 9.10
N TRP A 160 4.15 -6.14 9.06
CA TRP A 160 2.80 -6.68 8.99
C TRP A 160 2.35 -6.94 7.56
N PHE A 161 1.39 -7.85 7.46
CA PHE A 161 0.62 -8.16 6.28
C PHE A 161 -0.83 -8.36 6.72
N VAL A 162 -1.79 -7.83 5.94
CA VAL A 162 -3.23 -8.00 6.21
C VAL A 162 -3.93 -8.32 4.89
N ARG A 163 -4.62 -9.46 4.84
CA ARG A 163 -5.60 -9.75 3.80
C ARG A 163 -6.89 -9.00 4.12
N VAL A 164 -7.45 -8.30 3.14
CA VAL A 164 -8.72 -7.60 3.26
C VAL A 164 -9.76 -8.41 2.52
N SER A 165 -10.62 -9.10 3.27
CA SER A 165 -11.79 -9.81 2.73
C SER A 165 -13.08 -8.99 2.83
N ASP A 166 -13.14 -8.09 3.81
CA ASP A 166 -14.35 -7.39 4.22
C ASP A 166 -14.03 -6.06 4.92
N ALA A 167 -15.08 -5.36 5.37
CA ALA A 167 -14.96 -4.08 6.04
C ALA A 167 -14.23 -4.15 7.40
N SER A 168 -14.31 -5.28 8.12
CA SER A 168 -13.61 -5.48 9.39
C SER A 168 -12.11 -5.61 9.15
N ALA A 169 -11.72 -6.43 8.16
CA ALA A 169 -10.34 -6.57 7.73
C ALA A 169 -9.78 -5.24 7.17
N ALA A 170 -10.60 -4.46 6.45
CA ALA A 170 -10.22 -3.13 5.98
C ALA A 170 -9.96 -2.16 7.16
N ALA A 171 -10.76 -2.22 8.23
CA ALA A 171 -10.55 -1.45 9.44
C ALA A 171 -9.28 -1.87 10.19
N GLU A 172 -8.95 -3.17 10.24
CA GLU A 172 -7.67 -3.63 10.78
C GLU A 172 -6.49 -3.09 9.96
N ALA A 173 -6.59 -3.19 8.63
CA ALA A 173 -5.57 -2.67 7.72
C ALA A 173 -5.35 -1.16 7.91
N GLU A 174 -6.43 -0.39 8.10
CA GLU A 174 -6.34 1.02 8.45
C GLU A 174 -5.62 1.23 9.81
N ALA A 175 -5.96 0.46 10.84
CA ALA A 175 -5.32 0.55 12.15
C ALA A 175 -3.82 0.21 12.09
N ARG A 176 -3.39 -0.67 11.18
CA ARG A 176 -1.97 -0.97 10.93
C ARG A 176 -1.25 0.21 10.31
N LEU A 177 -1.83 0.82 9.26
CA LEU A 177 -1.28 2.00 8.61
C LEU A 177 -1.12 3.18 9.57
N TRP A 178 -2.10 3.41 10.45
CA TRP A 178 -2.00 4.46 11.47
C TRP A 178 -0.91 4.23 12.50
N ARG A 179 -0.57 2.97 12.80
CA ARG A 179 0.55 2.64 13.67
C ARG A 179 1.90 2.91 13.00
N GLU A 180 1.99 2.68 11.69
CA GLU A 180 3.20 2.93 10.90
C GLU A 180 3.53 4.40 10.63
N LEU A 181 2.57 5.31 10.77
CA LEU A 181 2.80 6.77 10.65
C LEU A 181 3.67 7.34 11.79
N GLY A 182 4.53 6.52 12.43
CA GLY A 182 5.49 6.96 13.43
C GLY A 182 6.84 7.21 12.86
N SER A 183 7.43 8.34 13.25
CA SER A 183 8.83 8.58 13.00
C SER A 183 9.64 7.79 14.03
N PRO A 184 10.74 7.12 13.63
CA PRO A 184 11.72 6.56 14.57
C PRO A 184 12.38 7.63 15.47
N ILE A 185 12.22 8.91 15.10
CA ILE A 185 12.83 10.07 15.76
C ILE A 185 11.82 10.76 16.70
N ASP A 186 10.57 10.28 16.78
CA ASP A 186 9.56 10.88 17.66
C ASP A 186 10.03 10.82 19.13
N THR A 187 10.10 11.98 19.78
CA THR A 187 10.40 12.05 21.20
C THR A 187 9.22 11.53 22.03
N ARG A 188 9.45 11.24 23.32
CA ARG A 188 8.37 10.79 24.23
C ARG A 188 7.20 11.79 24.31
N LEU A 189 7.49 13.08 24.14
CA LEU A 189 6.49 14.15 24.08
C LEU A 189 5.66 14.07 22.78
N ASP A 190 6.31 13.82 21.65
CA ASP A 190 5.65 13.68 20.33
C ASP A 190 4.68 12.50 20.31
N VAL A 191 5.07 11.37 20.92
CA VAL A 191 4.21 10.18 21.01
C VAL A 191 3.02 10.40 21.94
N ALA A 192 3.24 11.06 23.09
CA ALA A 192 2.21 11.22 24.12
C ALA A 192 1.19 12.32 23.80
N VAL A 193 1.62 13.43 23.18
CA VAL A 193 0.79 14.64 23.00
C VAL A 193 0.53 14.91 21.52
N HIS A 194 1.58 15.12 20.72
CA HIS A 194 1.43 15.54 19.32
C HIS A 194 0.73 14.48 18.45
N ARG A 195 1.03 13.18 18.63
CA ARG A 195 0.39 12.10 17.87
C ARG A 195 -1.07 11.89 18.21
N ARG A 196 -1.48 12.11 19.46
CA ARG A 196 -2.89 11.98 19.86
C ARG A 196 -3.74 13.11 19.26
N LEU A 197 -3.22 14.34 19.27
CA LEU A 197 -3.91 15.51 18.73
C LEU A 197 -3.89 15.53 17.19
N SER A 198 -2.73 15.28 16.56
CA SER A 198 -2.58 15.31 15.10
C SER A 198 -3.32 14.19 14.37
N ARG A 199 -3.57 13.02 14.99
CA ARG A 199 -4.31 11.93 14.34
C ARG A 199 -5.75 12.31 14.03
N GLY A 200 -6.41 13.02 14.93
CA GLY A 200 -7.77 13.54 14.70
C GLY A 200 -7.79 14.54 13.54
N VAL A 201 -6.85 15.49 13.57
CA VAL A 201 -6.68 16.49 12.50
C VAL A 201 -6.34 15.83 11.17
N THR A 202 -5.43 14.85 11.15
CA THR A 202 -5.02 14.13 9.93
C THR A 202 -6.19 13.30 9.38
N ARG A 203 -6.96 12.63 10.23
CA ARG A 203 -8.19 11.93 9.82
C ARG A 203 -9.20 12.89 9.21
N ALA A 204 -9.43 14.03 9.84
CA ALA A 204 -10.34 15.05 9.34
C ALA A 204 -9.85 15.68 8.02
N ALA A 205 -8.54 15.88 7.87
CA ALA A 205 -7.91 16.39 6.65
C ALA A 205 -8.05 15.39 5.51
N ILE A 206 -7.79 14.09 5.74
CA ILE A 206 -7.97 13.03 4.76
C ILE A 206 -9.45 12.90 4.37
N ALA A 207 -10.36 12.91 5.33
CA ALA A 207 -11.80 12.86 5.08
C ALA A 207 -12.30 14.06 4.25
N ARG A 208 -11.66 15.23 4.40
CA ARG A 208 -11.92 16.44 3.60
C ARG A 208 -11.10 16.52 2.31
N GLY A 209 -10.32 15.49 1.98
CA GLY A 209 -9.50 15.45 0.75
C GLY A 209 -8.33 16.43 0.73
N VAL A 210 -7.90 16.96 1.89
CA VAL A 210 -6.76 17.87 1.99
C VAL A 210 -5.48 17.10 1.68
N SER A 211 -4.71 17.59 0.71
CA SER A 211 -3.44 16.98 0.31
C SER A 211 -2.33 17.26 1.33
N PRO A 212 -1.27 16.43 1.39
CA PRO A 212 -0.11 16.70 2.26
C PRO A 212 0.50 18.09 2.04
N ASN A 213 0.61 18.52 0.78
CA ASN A 213 1.10 19.87 0.44
C ASN A 213 0.16 20.96 0.97
N GLY A 214 -1.15 20.73 0.94
CA GLY A 214 -2.15 21.62 1.54
C GLY A 214 -1.96 21.75 3.06
N ILE A 215 -1.67 20.64 3.76
CA ILE A 215 -1.33 20.67 5.19
C ILE A 215 -0.06 21.47 5.42
N THR A 216 1.01 21.27 4.64
CA THR A 216 2.25 22.03 4.76
C THR A 216 2.04 23.52 4.57
N LEU A 217 1.28 23.93 3.55
CA LEU A 217 0.97 25.34 3.31
C LEU A 217 0.17 25.94 4.46
N LEU A 218 -0.85 25.23 4.95
CA LEU A 218 -1.66 25.68 6.08
C LEU A 218 -0.82 25.84 7.34
N SER A 219 0.04 24.86 7.65
CA SER A 219 0.97 24.94 8.79
C SER A 219 1.94 26.12 8.64
N GLY A 220 2.42 26.40 7.42
CA GLY A 220 3.27 27.56 7.14
C GLY A 220 2.55 28.89 7.37
N VAL A 221 1.30 29.02 6.91
CA VAL A 221 0.47 30.21 7.12
C VAL A 221 0.20 30.44 8.61
N ILE A 222 -0.15 29.38 9.35
CA ILE A 222 -0.37 29.46 10.80
C ILE A 222 0.91 29.91 11.52
N GLY A 223 2.07 29.35 11.14
CA GLY A 223 3.37 29.75 11.70
C GLY A 223 3.70 31.23 11.43
N LEU A 224 3.47 31.72 10.21
CA LEU A 224 3.67 33.13 9.86
C LEU A 224 2.71 34.05 10.61
N ALA A 225 1.44 33.65 10.78
CA ALA A 225 0.47 34.40 11.55
C ALA A 225 0.86 34.50 13.03
N ALA A 226 1.33 33.41 13.62
CA ALA A 226 1.84 33.39 14.99
C ALA A 226 3.08 34.30 15.16
N ALA A 227 4.04 34.24 14.23
CA ALA A 227 5.21 35.12 14.24
C ALA A 227 4.81 36.61 14.12
N ALA A 228 3.83 36.93 13.27
CA ALA A 228 3.30 38.28 13.13
C ALA A 228 2.56 38.76 14.39
N ALA A 229 1.83 37.87 15.07
CA ALA A 229 1.19 38.17 16.36
C ALA A 229 2.20 38.48 17.47
N VAL A 230 3.27 37.67 17.57
CA VAL A 230 4.39 37.91 18.49
C VAL A 230 5.05 39.26 18.20
N ALA A 231 5.33 39.57 16.93
CA ALA A 231 5.98 40.81 16.53
C ALA A 231 5.15 42.07 16.83
N ARG A 232 3.81 41.94 16.90
CA ARG A 232 2.90 43.04 17.27
C ARG A 232 2.69 43.17 18.79
N GLY A 233 3.29 42.29 19.60
CA GLY A 233 3.16 42.30 21.05
C GLY A 233 1.80 41.82 21.56
N ASP A 234 1.04 41.11 20.73
CA ASP A 234 -0.37 40.81 21.01
C ASP A 234 -0.49 39.42 21.65
N ALA A 235 -0.31 39.35 22.97
CA ALA A 235 -0.32 38.10 23.74
C ALA A 235 -1.65 37.31 23.62
N ALA A 236 -2.77 38.00 23.32
CA ALA A 236 -4.06 37.38 23.07
C ALA A 236 -4.10 36.60 21.73
N ALA A 237 -3.37 37.06 20.70
CA ALA A 237 -3.29 36.40 19.40
C ALA A 237 -2.38 35.15 19.43
N LEU A 238 -1.39 35.13 20.33
CA LEU A 238 -0.58 33.93 20.65
C LEU A 238 -1.42 32.80 21.25
N ALA A 239 -2.39 33.12 22.11
CA ALA A 239 -3.28 32.13 22.71
C ALA A 239 -4.27 31.54 21.68
N GLY A 240 -4.71 32.31 20.68
CA GLY A 240 -5.58 31.82 19.60
C GLY A 240 -4.94 30.75 18.71
N GLY A 241 -3.61 30.76 18.55
CA GLY A 241 -2.87 29.75 17.79
C GLY A 241 -2.65 28.42 18.53
N LEU A 242 -2.89 28.36 19.84
CA LEU A 242 -2.72 27.17 20.69
C LEU A 242 -4.02 26.35 20.87
N VAL A 243 -5.17 26.87 20.41
CA VAL A 243 -6.51 26.28 20.62
C VAL A 243 -7.07 25.62 19.34
N LEU A 244 -6.35 25.66 18.21
CA LEU A 244 -6.66 24.94 16.97
C LEU A 244 -5.80 23.69 16.80
#